data_AF-A0A263NM49-F1
#
_entry.id   AF-A0A263NM49-F1
#
_cell.length_a   1.000
_cell.length_b   1.000
_cell.length_c   1.000
_cell.angle_alpha   90.00
_cell.angle_beta   90.00
_cell.angle_gamma   90.00
#
_symmetry.space_group_name_H-M   'P 1'
#
loop_
_entity.id
_entity.type
_entity.pdbx_description
1 polymer ?
#
loop_
_entity_poly.entity_id
_entity_poly.type
_entity_poly.pdbx_seq_one_letter_code
_entity_poly.pdbx_strand_id
1 'polypeptide(L)'
;MMDVRSPLATVGLCAVLLMASGCSPKEEQKQATLEEKTAKFEQSLDAIEDPKLRDAIADLGGSLLLLERAQTKLAVKPIDAEYGEDTLALLKHYPTPQALVDTYINGLFVLRKASHSDYLTDLQPVSPFNFNTPDQFPFTHGLEWQSVTLSNNKVIPFQPEWSETDPGIQLSPSSSNLTNPDDLTVTYPFIEGLETENKSQPQPVSLKGAVEVVAPGKVLTFDLSKKDVGHKRTEGNITLNLLLLEKNYAEIELTNSEPLAPEVGDDSPNPLLVQARDSTGQFLTRSGSINENAEQVAFYKKQLAEMQKQTAWSDAFEKQLTDEQKAFEHKQSSHYAKVYFNGLIENLQVNVLDFSKATLTRKDLDLPVMRFDKNSLQKTVQALPMPVTVYDDGAASWLKDASMTEEQLKKSVTISQSTEDSSAAKIVFDHPFTFNDDLVGAERNNSDAPITFFTADDKGERGEPIELPAEAFELNAGSGTLTYDLNLFPETPAFVVGSVPLFLATIEKATIDVAKLPKGLSLKDNALIVDQTDFPADSWRFYAKDASGNYLKEILGVSHRAEEYGTALFDVHYFYGQPTSLESYQRTDLDTVQYGFEVKLDKPETK
;
A
#
# COMPACT_ATOMS: atom_id res chain seq x y z
N MET A 1 -23.42 -19.26 -19.41
CA MET A 1 -23.70 -19.26 -20.87
C MET A 1 -22.39 -18.86 -21.53
N MET A 2 -21.80 -19.78 -22.32
CA MET A 2 -20.55 -19.68 -23.09
C MET A 2 -19.36 -19.00 -22.40
N ASP A 3 -18.61 -19.84 -21.69
CA ASP A 3 -17.22 -19.63 -21.31
C ASP A 3 -16.36 -19.66 -22.59
N VAL A 4 -15.80 -18.51 -22.97
CA VAL A 4 -14.82 -18.38 -24.06
C VAL A 4 -13.65 -17.58 -23.49
N ARG A 5 -12.92 -18.18 -22.56
CA ARG A 5 -11.56 -17.77 -22.23
C ARG A 5 -10.62 -18.74 -22.93
N SER A 6 -9.90 -18.21 -23.91
CA SER A 6 -8.80 -18.88 -24.61
C SER A 6 -7.74 -19.36 -23.59
N PRO A 7 -7.13 -20.56 -23.76
CA PRO A 7 -6.25 -21.17 -22.77
C PRO A 7 -4.78 -20.69 -22.86
N LEU A 8 -4.49 -19.57 -23.53
CA LEU A 8 -3.15 -18.99 -23.49
C LEU A 8 -2.96 -18.26 -22.17
N ALA A 9 -2.30 -18.98 -21.26
CA ALA A 9 -1.91 -18.55 -19.93
C ALA A 9 -1.43 -17.10 -19.91
N THR A 10 -2.05 -16.36 -19.01
CA THR A 10 -1.60 -15.08 -18.45
C THR A 10 -0.10 -15.16 -18.17
N VAL A 11 0.71 -14.39 -18.90
CA VAL A 11 2.06 -14.07 -18.42
C VAL A 11 1.85 -13.33 -17.10
N GLY A 12 2.26 -13.94 -15.99
CA GLY A 12 2.16 -13.38 -14.65
C GLY A 12 3.11 -12.19 -14.43
N LEU A 13 2.98 -11.13 -15.23
CA LEU A 13 3.68 -9.87 -15.09
C LEU A 13 2.99 -9.03 -13.98
N CYS A 14 3.35 -9.28 -12.72
CA CYS A 14 3.11 -8.29 -11.66
C CYS A 14 4.12 -7.14 -11.81
N ALA A 15 3.85 -6.22 -12.75
CA ALA A 15 4.60 -4.98 -12.92
C ALA A 15 3.91 -3.84 -12.16
N VAL A 16 4.48 -3.41 -11.04
CA VAL A 16 4.07 -2.17 -10.37
C VAL A 16 4.49 -0.99 -11.27
N LEU A 17 3.51 -0.15 -11.64
CA LEU A 17 3.71 1.07 -12.43
C LEU A 17 4.61 2.06 -11.65
N LEU A 18 5.82 2.28 -12.15
CA LEU A 18 6.78 3.24 -11.59
C LEU A 18 6.62 4.60 -12.29
N MET A 19 6.32 5.66 -11.53
CA MET A 19 6.31 7.06 -11.99
C MET A 19 7.73 7.61 -12.23
N ALA A 20 7.80 8.76 -12.90
CA ALA A 20 8.98 9.33 -13.56
C ALA A 20 9.99 10.01 -12.60
N SER A 21 11.28 9.78 -12.84
CA SER A 21 12.37 10.68 -12.44
C SER A 21 13.48 10.65 -13.52
N GLY A 22 14.20 11.77 -13.67
CA GLY A 22 14.95 12.17 -14.86
C GLY A 22 16.03 11.19 -15.33
N CYS A 23 16.11 11.02 -16.65
CA CYS A 23 17.01 10.08 -17.33
C CYS A 23 18.37 10.68 -17.67
N SER A 24 19.41 9.85 -17.64
CA SER A 24 20.74 10.17 -18.20
C SER A 24 20.79 9.97 -19.74
N PRO A 25 21.77 10.54 -20.47
CA PRO A 25 21.81 10.46 -21.94
C PRO A 25 21.93 9.04 -22.52
N LYS A 26 22.47 8.08 -21.75
CA LYS A 26 22.53 6.66 -22.14
C LYS A 26 21.20 5.93 -21.91
N GLU A 27 20.40 6.40 -20.95
CA GLU A 27 19.05 5.89 -20.69
C GLU A 27 18.08 6.37 -21.76
N GLU A 28 18.16 7.64 -22.15
CA GLU A 28 17.38 8.20 -23.27
C GLU A 28 17.58 7.38 -24.56
N GLN A 29 18.82 6.97 -24.89
CA GLN A 29 19.08 6.15 -26.07
C GLN A 29 18.44 4.76 -25.99
N LYS A 30 18.54 4.06 -24.84
CA LYS A 30 17.94 2.73 -24.68
C LYS A 30 16.41 2.79 -24.65
N GLN A 31 15.85 3.82 -24.02
CA GLN A 31 14.42 4.04 -23.95
C GLN A 31 13.84 4.40 -25.32
N ALA A 32 14.48 5.31 -26.07
CA ALA A 32 14.12 5.63 -27.45
C ALA A 32 14.17 4.39 -28.35
N THR A 33 15.17 3.52 -28.18
CA THR A 33 15.26 2.25 -28.94
C THR A 33 14.11 1.30 -28.60
N LEU A 34 13.67 1.24 -27.34
CA LEU A 34 12.55 0.40 -26.92
C LEU A 34 11.21 0.96 -27.42
N GLU A 35 11.01 2.28 -27.39
CA GLU A 35 9.83 2.94 -27.92
C GLU A 35 9.71 2.73 -29.45
N GLU A 36 10.81 2.87 -30.18
CA GLU A 36 10.85 2.52 -31.61
C GLU A 36 10.50 1.04 -31.85
N LYS A 37 10.98 0.15 -30.98
CA LYS A 37 10.69 -1.29 -31.07
C LYS A 37 9.22 -1.58 -30.79
N THR A 38 8.62 -0.93 -29.78
CA THR A 38 7.19 -1.04 -29.48
C THR A 38 6.35 -0.52 -30.66
N ALA A 39 6.67 0.66 -31.19
CA ALA A 39 5.93 1.23 -32.33
C ALA A 39 6.02 0.32 -33.57
N LYS A 40 7.19 -0.25 -33.87
CA LYS A 40 7.36 -1.22 -34.97
C LYS A 40 6.56 -2.50 -34.73
N PHE A 41 6.49 -2.97 -33.48
CA PHE A 41 5.72 -4.14 -33.13
C PHE A 41 4.21 -3.88 -33.30
N GLU A 42 3.70 -2.77 -32.79
CA GLU A 42 2.29 -2.38 -32.95
C GLU A 42 1.90 -2.24 -34.43
N GLN A 43 2.73 -1.56 -35.23
CA GLN A 43 2.53 -1.47 -36.69
C GLN A 43 2.54 -2.85 -37.38
N SER A 44 3.30 -3.82 -36.87
CA SER A 44 3.32 -5.17 -37.42
C SER A 44 2.02 -5.93 -37.17
N LEU A 45 1.25 -5.57 -36.14
CA LEU A 45 -0.04 -6.19 -35.84
C LEU A 45 -1.13 -5.80 -36.84
N ASP A 46 -1.05 -4.58 -37.40
CA ASP A 46 -2.00 -4.08 -38.41
C ASP A 46 -1.97 -4.91 -39.70
N ALA A 47 -0.85 -5.58 -39.98
CA ALA A 47 -0.67 -6.44 -41.15
C ALA A 47 -1.29 -7.85 -40.99
N ILE A 48 -1.82 -8.19 -39.81
CA ILE A 48 -2.37 -9.52 -39.50
C ILE A 48 -3.89 -9.48 -39.67
N GLU A 49 -4.39 -10.18 -40.69
CA GLU A 49 -5.83 -10.21 -41.01
C GLU A 49 -6.66 -11.07 -40.03
N ASP A 50 -6.07 -12.17 -39.51
CA ASP A 50 -6.74 -13.07 -38.58
C ASP A 50 -6.79 -12.46 -37.17
N PRO A 51 -7.99 -12.17 -36.61
CA PRO A 51 -8.10 -11.52 -35.31
C PRO A 51 -7.53 -12.35 -34.16
N LYS A 52 -7.73 -13.68 -34.18
CA LYS A 52 -7.27 -14.55 -33.08
C LYS A 52 -5.74 -14.66 -33.08
N LEU A 53 -5.13 -14.74 -34.26
CA LEU A 53 -3.67 -14.71 -34.40
C LEU A 53 -3.09 -13.35 -33.99
N ARG A 54 -3.73 -12.25 -34.40
CA ARG A 54 -3.31 -10.90 -34.03
C ARG A 54 -3.34 -10.71 -32.52
N ASP A 55 -4.42 -11.10 -31.86
CA ASP A 55 -4.58 -10.97 -30.42
C ASP A 55 -3.54 -11.83 -29.67
N ALA A 56 -3.33 -13.08 -30.08
CA ALA A 56 -2.30 -13.94 -29.47
C ALA A 56 -0.87 -13.38 -29.63
N ILE A 57 -0.53 -12.82 -30.79
CA ILE A 57 0.77 -12.15 -31.01
C ILE A 57 0.87 -10.89 -30.16
N ALA A 58 -0.19 -10.08 -30.10
CA ALA A 58 -0.25 -8.86 -29.31
C ALA A 58 -0.02 -9.16 -27.81
N ASP A 59 -0.68 -10.19 -27.27
CA ASP A 59 -0.57 -10.58 -25.86
C ASP A 59 0.86 -11.01 -25.49
N LEU A 60 1.44 -11.97 -26.24
CA LEU A 60 2.77 -12.50 -25.94
C LEU A 60 3.88 -11.48 -26.25
N GLY A 61 3.79 -10.79 -27.39
CA GLY A 61 4.76 -9.78 -27.78
C GLY A 61 4.72 -8.54 -26.90
N GLY A 62 3.52 -8.09 -26.52
CA GLY A 62 3.31 -7.03 -25.55
C GLY A 62 3.91 -7.39 -24.19
N SER A 63 3.65 -8.60 -23.69
CA SER A 63 4.23 -9.09 -22.43
C SER A 63 5.76 -9.12 -22.45
N LEU A 64 6.38 -9.58 -23.55
CA LEU A 64 7.83 -9.58 -23.70
C LEU A 64 8.43 -8.17 -23.76
N LEU A 65 7.76 -7.22 -24.41
CA LEU A 65 8.17 -5.81 -24.44
C LEU A 65 8.05 -5.16 -23.06
N LEU A 66 6.99 -5.46 -22.30
CA LEU A 66 6.82 -5.02 -20.91
C LEU A 66 7.93 -5.57 -20.02
N LEU A 67 8.28 -6.85 -20.16
CA LEU A 67 9.38 -7.46 -19.44
C LEU A 67 10.74 -6.80 -19.76
N GLU A 68 11.02 -6.51 -21.03
CA GLU A 68 12.24 -5.82 -21.46
C GLU A 68 12.30 -4.38 -20.93
N ARG A 69 11.15 -3.68 -20.89
CA ARG A 69 11.00 -2.37 -20.25
C ARG A 69 11.31 -2.44 -18.76
N ALA A 70 10.73 -3.41 -18.04
CA ALA A 70 10.94 -3.60 -16.62
C ALA A 70 12.41 -3.93 -16.30
N GLN A 71 13.02 -4.85 -17.06
CA GLN A 71 14.45 -5.19 -16.96
C GLN A 71 15.33 -3.96 -17.14
N THR A 72 15.06 -3.16 -18.17
CA THR A 72 15.84 -1.95 -18.45
C THR A 72 15.70 -0.94 -17.31
N LYS A 73 14.45 -0.65 -16.90
CA LYS A 73 14.15 0.32 -15.84
C LYS A 73 14.77 -0.07 -14.50
N LEU A 74 14.68 -1.33 -14.10
CA LEU A 74 15.26 -1.83 -12.85
C LEU A 74 16.79 -1.86 -12.88
N ALA A 75 17.40 -2.11 -14.04
CA ALA A 75 18.85 -2.15 -14.18
C ALA A 75 19.52 -0.77 -14.12
N VAL A 76 18.80 0.30 -14.50
CA VAL A 76 19.31 1.68 -14.50
C VAL A 76 18.83 2.51 -13.30
N LYS A 77 17.86 2.01 -12.52
CA LYS A 77 17.33 2.74 -11.37
C LYS A 77 18.47 3.15 -10.41
N PRO A 78 18.57 4.44 -10.03
CA PRO A 78 19.50 4.88 -9.00
C PRO A 78 19.33 4.07 -7.71
N ILE A 79 20.46 3.79 -7.05
CA ILE A 79 20.46 3.05 -5.78
C ILE A 79 20.37 4.08 -4.64
N ASP A 80 19.14 4.55 -4.42
CA ASP A 80 18.80 5.38 -3.27
C ASP A 80 18.17 4.50 -2.20
N ALA A 81 18.64 4.65 -0.95
CA ALA A 81 18.12 3.88 0.16
C ALA A 81 16.72 4.37 0.53
N GLU A 82 15.76 3.48 0.48
CA GLU A 82 14.39 3.71 0.95
C GLU A 82 14.04 2.57 1.90
N TYR A 83 13.61 2.94 3.10
CA TYR A 83 13.39 1.99 4.17
C TYR A 83 11.91 1.66 4.33
N GLY A 84 11.64 0.38 4.57
CA GLY A 84 10.30 -0.15 4.83
C GLY A 84 10.21 -0.83 6.19
N GLU A 85 9.08 -1.47 6.42
CA GLU A 85 8.82 -2.26 7.63
C GLU A 85 9.11 -3.75 7.38
N ASP A 86 9.08 -4.56 8.44
CA ASP A 86 9.15 -6.01 8.34
C ASP A 86 7.83 -6.57 7.78
N THR A 87 7.70 -6.60 6.45
CA THR A 87 6.44 -7.00 5.78
C THR A 87 6.05 -8.46 6.03
N LEU A 88 6.94 -9.26 6.63
CA LEU A 88 6.74 -10.66 6.94
C LEU A 88 6.67 -10.93 8.46
N ALA A 89 6.54 -9.88 9.28
CA ALA A 89 6.42 -10.01 10.73
C ALA A 89 5.20 -10.85 11.13
N LEU A 90 4.06 -10.70 10.43
CA LEU A 90 2.84 -11.48 10.68
C LEU A 90 3.08 -12.99 10.69
N LEU A 91 3.99 -13.51 9.86
CA LEU A 91 4.27 -14.95 9.77
C LEU A 91 4.90 -15.51 11.06
N LYS A 92 5.44 -14.64 11.92
CA LYS A 92 6.08 -15.01 13.20
C LYS A 92 5.07 -15.13 14.34
N HIS A 93 3.93 -14.47 14.22
CA HIS A 93 2.90 -14.41 15.26
C HIS A 93 1.99 -15.62 15.28
N TYR A 94 1.83 -16.28 14.14
CA TYR A 94 0.94 -17.42 13.99
C TYR A 94 1.76 -18.71 13.89
N PRO A 95 1.52 -19.71 14.77
CA PRO A 95 2.35 -20.90 14.85
C PRO A 95 2.27 -21.80 13.62
N THR A 96 1.20 -21.68 12.83
CA THR A 96 1.00 -22.44 11.59
C THR A 96 0.32 -21.57 10.53
N PRO A 97 0.49 -21.88 9.23
CA PRO A 97 -0.27 -21.24 8.16
C PRO A 97 -1.79 -21.30 8.38
N GLN A 98 -2.32 -22.44 8.85
CA GLN A 98 -3.75 -22.56 9.13
C GLN A 98 -4.22 -21.61 10.24
N ALA A 99 -3.42 -21.37 11.29
CA ALA A 99 -3.79 -20.40 12.32
C ALA A 99 -3.92 -18.97 11.78
N LEU A 100 -3.08 -18.61 10.79
CA LEU A 100 -3.18 -17.33 10.09
C LEU A 100 -4.45 -17.27 9.21
N VAL A 101 -4.81 -18.36 8.51
CA VAL A 101 -6.07 -18.47 7.75
C VAL A 101 -7.29 -18.32 8.66
N ASP A 102 -7.30 -19.04 9.78
CA ASP A 102 -8.40 -18.98 10.75
C ASP A 102 -8.54 -17.58 11.34
N THR A 103 -7.42 -16.89 11.58
CA THR A 103 -7.40 -15.49 12.04
C THR A 103 -7.97 -14.56 10.97
N TYR A 104 -7.56 -14.72 9.71
CA TYR A 104 -8.07 -13.95 8.58
C TYR A 104 -9.59 -14.09 8.48
N ILE A 105 -10.09 -15.32 8.36
CA ILE A 105 -11.51 -15.60 8.13
C ILE A 105 -12.38 -15.20 9.32
N ASN A 106 -11.92 -15.46 10.56
CA ASN A 106 -12.72 -15.16 11.76
C ASN A 106 -12.60 -13.69 12.23
N GLY A 107 -11.67 -12.92 11.65
CA GLY A 107 -11.54 -11.47 11.88
C GLY A 107 -12.35 -10.60 10.93
N LEU A 108 -13.03 -11.20 9.93
CA LEU A 108 -13.85 -10.49 8.96
C LEU A 108 -15.18 -10.02 9.56
N PHE A 109 -15.56 -8.79 9.23
CA PHE A 109 -16.89 -8.25 9.48
C PHE A 109 -17.20 -7.15 8.46
N VAL A 110 -18.42 -6.61 8.47
CA VAL A 110 -18.82 -5.56 7.54
C VAL A 110 -19.18 -4.28 8.29
N LEU A 111 -18.55 -3.18 7.91
CA LEU A 111 -18.93 -1.85 8.33
C LEU A 111 -19.89 -1.22 7.33
N ARG A 112 -21.03 -0.74 7.82
CA ARG A 112 -21.87 0.20 7.09
C ARG A 112 -21.29 1.60 7.24
N LYS A 113 -20.95 2.23 6.12
CA LYS A 113 -20.50 3.63 6.11
C LYS A 113 -21.69 4.58 6.08
N ALA A 114 -21.48 5.76 6.65
CA ALA A 114 -22.38 6.87 6.45
C ALA A 114 -22.28 7.32 4.98
N SER A 115 -23.38 7.19 4.25
CA SER A 115 -23.52 7.72 2.90
C SER A 115 -24.18 9.09 2.99
N HIS A 116 -23.69 10.05 2.20
CA HIS A 116 -24.34 11.35 2.03
C HIS A 116 -25.50 11.30 1.02
N SER A 117 -25.81 10.11 0.50
CA SER A 117 -26.91 9.88 -0.43
C SER A 117 -28.11 9.27 0.29
N ASP A 118 -29.29 9.79 -0.05
CA ASP A 118 -30.58 9.31 0.46
C ASP A 118 -30.95 7.91 -0.05
N TYR A 119 -30.29 7.43 -1.10
CA TYR A 119 -30.62 6.15 -1.76
C TYR A 119 -29.44 5.19 -1.87
N LEU A 120 -28.26 5.50 -1.35
CA LEU A 120 -27.10 4.60 -1.34
C LEU A 120 -26.65 4.27 0.07
N THR A 121 -26.29 3.01 0.32
CA THR A 121 -25.65 2.58 1.56
C THR A 121 -24.42 1.75 1.25
N ASP A 122 -23.26 2.29 1.62
CA ASP A 122 -21.98 1.63 1.38
C ASP A 122 -21.65 0.63 2.50
N LEU A 123 -21.17 -0.53 2.08
CA LEU A 123 -20.72 -1.64 2.91
C LEU A 123 -19.24 -1.87 2.65
N GLN A 124 -18.44 -1.71 3.70
CA GLN A 124 -17.01 -1.97 3.67
C GLN A 124 -16.72 -3.27 4.43
N PRO A 125 -16.32 -4.35 3.75
CA PRO A 125 -15.70 -5.49 4.41
C PRO A 125 -14.40 -5.05 5.10
N VAL A 126 -14.27 -5.36 6.38
CA VAL A 126 -13.06 -5.07 7.15
C VAL A 126 -12.26 -6.34 7.32
N SER A 127 -11.05 -6.34 6.75
CA SER A 127 -10.08 -7.43 6.88
C SER A 127 -9.14 -7.18 8.06
N PRO A 128 -8.78 -8.23 8.83
CA PRO A 128 -7.77 -8.10 9.87
C PRO A 128 -6.39 -7.75 9.31
N PHE A 129 -6.08 -8.16 8.08
CA PHE A 129 -4.81 -7.92 7.41
C PHE A 129 -4.99 -6.97 6.23
N ASN A 130 -4.00 -6.14 5.95
CA ASN A 130 -4.03 -5.25 4.79
C ASN A 130 -3.74 -6.07 3.52
N PHE A 131 -4.07 -5.54 2.34
CA PHE A 131 -3.76 -6.19 1.07
C PHE A 131 -2.73 -5.42 0.21
N ASN A 132 -2.53 -4.12 0.47
CA ASN A 132 -1.78 -3.22 -0.43
C ASN A 132 -0.57 -2.47 0.19
N THR A 133 -0.36 -2.53 1.50
CA THR A 133 0.75 -1.88 2.25
C THR A 133 0.96 -2.67 3.57
N PRO A 134 2.06 -2.47 4.36
CA PRO A 134 2.70 -3.56 5.10
C PRO A 134 1.72 -4.36 5.96
N ASP A 135 1.95 -5.68 6.01
CA ASP A 135 1.07 -6.74 6.53
C ASP A 135 0.09 -7.37 5.52
N GLN A 136 0.58 -7.67 4.31
CA GLN A 136 -0.20 -8.38 3.28
C GLN A 136 -0.53 -9.81 3.71
N PHE A 137 -1.81 -10.19 3.68
CA PHE A 137 -2.18 -11.61 3.80
C PHE A 137 -1.49 -12.43 2.68
N PRO A 138 -0.55 -13.34 3.00
CA PRO A 138 0.43 -13.82 2.02
C PRO A 138 -0.05 -15.05 1.23
N PHE A 139 -1.25 -15.56 1.49
CA PHE A 139 -1.75 -16.79 0.88
C PHE A 139 -2.76 -16.47 -0.21
N THR A 140 -2.82 -17.33 -1.23
CA THR A 140 -3.82 -17.25 -2.29
C THR A 140 -5.21 -17.35 -1.66
N HIS A 141 -6.05 -16.36 -1.95
CA HIS A 141 -7.40 -16.27 -1.41
C HIS A 141 -8.38 -15.71 -2.44
N GLY A 142 -9.64 -16.04 -2.25
CA GLY A 142 -10.77 -15.49 -2.99
C GLY A 142 -11.92 -15.19 -2.05
N LEU A 143 -12.62 -14.08 -2.31
CA LEU A 143 -13.80 -13.66 -1.59
C LEU A 143 -14.91 -13.39 -2.61
N GLU A 144 -16.03 -14.09 -2.48
CA GLU A 144 -17.16 -13.95 -3.38
C GLU A 144 -18.42 -13.57 -2.61
N TRP A 145 -19.00 -12.42 -2.95
CA TRP A 145 -20.25 -11.95 -2.36
C TRP A 145 -21.46 -12.53 -3.07
N GLN A 146 -22.47 -12.91 -2.29
CA GLN A 146 -23.66 -13.60 -2.80
C GLN A 146 -24.94 -12.79 -2.60
N SER A 147 -25.15 -12.23 -1.41
CA SER A 147 -26.37 -11.48 -1.10
C SER A 147 -26.25 -10.65 0.18
N VAL A 148 -27.13 -9.66 0.32
CA VAL A 148 -27.33 -8.92 1.57
C VAL A 148 -28.74 -9.17 2.11
N THR A 149 -28.85 -9.39 3.41
CA THR A 149 -30.13 -9.46 4.13
C THR A 149 -30.43 -8.10 4.75
N LEU A 150 -31.64 -7.58 4.50
CA LEU A 150 -32.11 -6.32 5.05
C LEU A 150 -32.92 -6.52 6.34
N SER A 151 -33.14 -5.45 7.10
CA SER A 151 -33.84 -5.45 8.39
C SER A 151 -35.31 -5.91 8.33
N ASN A 152 -35.91 -5.91 7.14
CA ASN A 152 -37.24 -6.45 6.87
C ASN A 152 -37.20 -7.92 6.39
N ASN A 153 -36.07 -8.61 6.54
CA ASN A 153 -35.79 -9.98 6.08
C ASN A 153 -35.78 -10.17 4.56
N LYS A 154 -35.81 -9.10 3.76
CA LYS A 154 -35.63 -9.21 2.31
C LYS A 154 -34.15 -9.54 2.01
N VAL A 155 -33.95 -10.54 1.16
CA VAL A 155 -32.62 -10.92 0.66
C VAL A 155 -32.45 -10.33 -0.74
N ILE A 156 -31.38 -9.56 -0.92
CA ILE A 156 -31.02 -8.94 -2.19
C ILE A 156 -29.80 -9.66 -2.75
N PRO A 157 -29.88 -10.30 -3.93
CA PRO A 157 -28.74 -10.99 -4.52
C PRO A 157 -27.70 -9.98 -5.02
N PHE A 158 -26.43 -10.38 -5.00
CA PHE A 158 -25.35 -9.65 -5.61
C PHE A 158 -25.53 -9.59 -7.15
N GLN A 159 -25.24 -8.43 -7.72
CA GLN A 159 -25.19 -8.19 -9.15
C GLN A 159 -23.80 -7.65 -9.53
N PRO A 160 -23.16 -8.15 -10.59
CA PRO A 160 -21.82 -7.69 -10.99
C PRO A 160 -21.76 -6.21 -11.35
N GLU A 161 -22.88 -5.65 -11.81
CA GLU A 161 -23.01 -4.27 -12.23
C GLU A 161 -24.33 -3.71 -11.72
N TRP A 162 -24.33 -2.42 -11.41
CA TRP A 162 -25.54 -1.68 -11.06
C TRP A 162 -26.36 -1.37 -12.32
N SER A 163 -27.70 -1.42 -12.19
CA SER A 163 -28.64 -1.06 -13.26
C SER A 163 -29.54 0.10 -12.85
N GLU A 164 -29.46 1.22 -13.57
CA GLU A 164 -30.41 2.35 -13.45
C GLU A 164 -31.85 1.96 -13.77
N THR A 165 -32.04 0.91 -14.58
CA THR A 165 -33.35 0.51 -15.09
C THR A 165 -34.06 -0.51 -14.21
N ASP A 166 -33.36 -1.13 -13.26
CA ASP A 166 -33.97 -2.03 -12.29
C ASP A 166 -34.63 -1.21 -11.17
N PRO A 167 -35.97 -1.25 -11.03
CA PRO A 167 -36.70 -0.48 -10.04
C PRO A 167 -36.59 -1.06 -8.62
N GLY A 168 -35.84 -2.14 -8.42
CA GLY A 168 -35.63 -2.81 -7.14
C GLY A 168 -34.46 -2.25 -6.31
N ILE A 169 -34.37 -2.75 -5.07
CA ILE A 169 -33.15 -2.58 -4.26
C ILE A 169 -32.09 -3.52 -4.85
N GLN A 170 -30.88 -3.01 -5.07
CA GLN A 170 -29.77 -3.75 -5.68
C GLN A 170 -28.58 -3.81 -4.72
N LEU A 171 -27.75 -4.86 -4.87
CA LEU A 171 -26.45 -4.99 -4.24
C LEU A 171 -25.41 -5.16 -5.35
N SER A 172 -24.44 -4.27 -5.43
CA SER A 172 -23.41 -4.27 -6.48
C SER A 172 -22.05 -3.83 -5.91
N PRO A 173 -20.94 -4.00 -6.66
CA PRO A 173 -19.69 -3.34 -6.34
C PRO A 173 -19.87 -1.84 -6.15
N SER A 174 -19.11 -1.27 -5.23
CA SER A 174 -19.14 0.16 -4.95
C SER A 174 -18.56 0.96 -6.12
N SER A 175 -19.31 1.96 -6.59
CA SER A 175 -18.81 2.96 -7.54
C SER A 175 -18.10 4.13 -6.83
N SER A 176 -18.28 4.27 -5.51
CA SER A 176 -17.71 5.35 -4.70
C SER A 176 -16.27 5.07 -4.26
N ASN A 177 -15.82 3.82 -4.30
CA ASN A 177 -14.45 3.45 -3.93
C ASN A 177 -13.75 2.54 -4.95
N LEU A 178 -13.15 3.14 -5.98
CA LEU A 178 -12.34 2.43 -6.99
C LEU A 178 -11.04 1.83 -6.43
N THR A 179 -10.69 2.12 -5.17
CA THR A 179 -9.43 1.65 -4.55
C THR A 179 -9.58 0.34 -3.78
N ASN A 180 -10.81 -0.09 -3.46
CA ASN A 180 -11.07 -1.37 -2.82
C ASN A 180 -12.18 -2.14 -3.57
N PRO A 181 -11.85 -3.17 -4.38
CA PRO A 181 -12.83 -3.87 -5.21
C PRO A 181 -13.86 -4.67 -4.40
N ASP A 182 -13.60 -4.93 -3.12
CA ASP A 182 -14.51 -5.67 -2.23
C ASP A 182 -15.58 -4.77 -1.58
N ASP A 183 -15.47 -3.45 -1.70
CA ASP A 183 -16.50 -2.53 -1.19
C ASP A 183 -17.78 -2.70 -2.02
N LEU A 184 -18.92 -2.72 -1.35
CA LEU A 184 -20.23 -2.92 -1.96
C LEU A 184 -21.15 -1.74 -1.67
N THR A 185 -22.13 -1.54 -2.53
CA THR A 185 -23.19 -0.55 -2.33
C THR A 185 -24.56 -1.22 -2.41
N VAL A 186 -25.41 -0.92 -1.44
CA VAL A 186 -26.84 -1.20 -1.49
C VAL A 186 -27.54 0.04 -2.05
N THR A 187 -28.14 -0.11 -3.24
CA THR A 187 -28.85 0.96 -3.93
C THR A 187 -30.34 0.78 -3.75
N TYR A 188 -31.02 1.80 -3.20
CA TYR A 188 -32.46 1.86 -3.09
C TYR A 188 -33.06 2.55 -4.33
N PRO A 189 -34.33 2.23 -4.68
CA PRO A 189 -35.00 2.88 -5.79
C PRO A 189 -35.06 4.40 -5.61
N PHE A 190 -34.51 5.14 -6.56
CA PHE A 190 -34.63 6.60 -6.62
C PHE A 190 -35.86 6.97 -7.46
N ILE A 191 -36.77 7.75 -6.88
CA ILE A 191 -37.93 8.28 -7.58
C ILE A 191 -37.80 9.80 -7.56
N GLU A 192 -37.62 10.40 -8.74
CA GLU A 192 -37.50 11.85 -8.89
C GLU A 192 -38.72 12.57 -8.29
N GLY A 193 -38.47 13.52 -7.38
CA GLY A 193 -39.51 14.26 -6.66
C GLY A 193 -40.08 13.57 -5.40
N LEU A 194 -39.61 12.37 -5.06
CA LEU A 194 -39.96 11.67 -3.82
C LEU A 194 -38.72 11.50 -2.93
N GLU A 195 -38.44 12.49 -2.09
CA GLU A 195 -37.39 12.39 -1.08
C GLU A 195 -37.80 11.34 -0.03
N THR A 196 -37.06 10.23 0.01
CA THR A 196 -37.20 9.22 1.06
C THR A 196 -35.89 9.14 1.81
N GLU A 197 -35.89 9.58 3.07
CA GLU A 197 -34.67 9.52 3.89
C GLU A 197 -34.14 8.08 3.95
N ASN A 198 -32.85 7.88 3.69
CA ASN A 198 -32.20 6.56 3.75
C ASN A 198 -32.52 5.83 5.06
N LYS A 199 -32.57 6.56 6.19
CA LYS A 199 -32.87 6.01 7.52
C LYS A 199 -34.24 5.32 7.61
N SER A 200 -35.18 5.66 6.72
CA SER A 200 -36.50 5.04 6.63
C SER A 200 -36.53 3.78 5.76
N GLN A 201 -35.47 3.52 4.99
CA GLN A 201 -35.32 2.33 4.16
C GLN A 201 -34.88 1.10 4.98
N PRO A 202 -35.24 -0.13 4.56
CA PRO A 202 -34.78 -1.36 5.22
C PRO A 202 -33.25 -1.48 5.19
N GLN A 203 -32.62 -1.42 6.36
CA GLN A 203 -31.17 -1.33 6.48
C GLN A 203 -30.50 -2.71 6.32
N PRO A 204 -29.28 -2.79 5.74
CA PRO A 204 -28.53 -4.04 5.68
C PRO A 204 -28.15 -4.51 7.09
N VAL A 205 -28.33 -5.80 7.37
CA VAL A 205 -28.06 -6.42 8.69
C VAL A 205 -27.08 -7.60 8.63
N SER A 206 -27.01 -8.31 7.50
CA SER A 206 -26.06 -9.40 7.27
C SER A 206 -25.66 -9.44 5.81
N LEU A 207 -24.38 -9.75 5.55
CA LEU A 207 -23.81 -9.94 4.23
C LEU A 207 -23.35 -11.39 4.09
N LYS A 208 -23.80 -12.06 3.03
CA LYS A 208 -23.46 -13.45 2.72
C LYS A 208 -22.46 -13.52 1.57
N GLY A 209 -21.52 -14.44 1.71
CA GLY A 209 -20.51 -14.71 0.70
C GLY A 209 -19.86 -16.06 0.94
N ALA A 210 -18.78 -16.33 0.22
CA ALA A 210 -17.91 -17.46 0.45
C ALA A 210 -16.46 -16.99 0.39
N VAL A 211 -15.63 -17.54 1.27
CA VAL A 211 -14.19 -17.34 1.25
C VAL A 211 -13.49 -18.65 0.96
N GLU A 212 -12.46 -18.57 0.13
CA GLU A 212 -11.57 -19.66 -0.23
C GLU A 212 -10.13 -19.24 0.03
N VAL A 213 -9.35 -20.08 0.70
CA VAL A 213 -7.93 -19.83 0.96
C VAL A 213 -7.13 -21.10 0.77
N VAL A 214 -6.03 -21.00 0.02
CA VAL A 214 -5.04 -22.06 -0.14
C VAL A 214 -3.82 -21.74 0.71
N ALA A 215 -3.65 -22.48 1.80
CA ALA A 215 -2.53 -22.28 2.72
C ALA A 215 -1.40 -23.29 2.43
N PRO A 216 -0.12 -22.87 2.51
CA PRO A 216 1.00 -23.82 2.45
C PRO A 216 1.00 -24.72 3.69
N GLY A 217 1.61 -25.90 3.57
CA GLY A 217 1.73 -26.82 4.72
C GLY A 217 2.68 -26.30 5.80
N LYS A 218 3.67 -25.48 5.39
CA LYS A 218 4.65 -24.81 6.27
C LYS A 218 5.28 -23.63 5.55
N VAL A 219 5.91 -22.75 6.32
CA VAL A 219 6.79 -21.69 5.82
C VAL A 219 8.20 -21.95 6.33
N LEU A 220 9.19 -21.94 5.44
CA LEU A 220 10.61 -22.09 5.78
C LEU A 220 11.32 -20.76 5.63
N THR A 221 12.13 -20.36 6.60
CA THR A 221 12.87 -19.09 6.59
C THR A 221 14.35 -19.34 6.39
N PHE A 222 14.94 -18.68 5.39
CA PHE A 222 16.37 -18.71 5.09
C PHE A 222 16.93 -17.30 5.19
N ASP A 223 17.85 -17.07 6.12
CA ASP A 223 18.66 -15.85 6.15
C ASP A 223 19.95 -16.09 5.36
N LEU A 224 20.16 -15.31 4.30
CA LEU A 224 21.23 -15.45 3.33
C LEU A 224 22.06 -14.17 3.24
N SER A 225 23.32 -14.34 2.89
CA SER A 225 24.30 -13.28 2.71
C SER A 225 25.14 -13.52 1.46
N LYS A 226 26.07 -12.62 1.17
CA LYS A 226 27.03 -12.80 0.06
C LYS A 226 27.86 -14.09 0.17
N LYS A 227 28.02 -14.65 1.37
CA LYS A 227 28.76 -15.91 1.59
C LYS A 227 28.00 -17.14 1.09
N ASP A 228 26.68 -17.03 0.97
CA ASP A 228 25.80 -18.13 0.57
C ASP A 228 25.64 -18.23 -0.95
N VAL A 229 26.18 -17.26 -1.71
CA VAL A 229 26.14 -17.26 -3.18
C VAL A 229 26.78 -18.53 -3.74
N GLY A 230 26.06 -19.22 -4.62
CA GLY A 230 26.46 -20.48 -5.24
C GLY A 230 26.38 -21.71 -4.32
N HIS A 231 25.96 -21.55 -3.06
CA HIS A 231 25.80 -22.65 -2.11
C HIS A 231 24.32 -23.02 -1.96
N LYS A 232 24.01 -24.30 -2.20
CA LYS A 232 22.65 -24.82 -2.01
C LYS A 232 22.35 -25.01 -0.52
N ARG A 233 21.17 -24.54 -0.10
CA ARG A 233 20.61 -24.73 1.24
C ARG A 233 19.39 -25.62 1.10
N THR A 234 19.39 -26.78 1.76
CA THR A 234 18.29 -27.74 1.67
C THR A 234 17.67 -27.95 3.04
N GLU A 235 16.34 -27.87 3.11
CA GLU A 235 15.55 -28.19 4.28
C GLU A 235 14.32 -29.02 3.88
N GLY A 236 14.36 -30.32 4.22
CA GLY A 236 13.36 -31.27 3.75
C GLY A 236 13.35 -31.39 2.22
N ASN A 237 12.19 -31.18 1.62
CA ASN A 237 11.90 -31.21 0.18
C ASN A 237 12.30 -29.92 -0.55
N ILE A 238 12.65 -28.86 0.19
CA ILE A 238 12.96 -27.54 -0.34
C ILE A 238 14.47 -27.37 -0.48
N THR A 239 14.94 -26.98 -1.66
CA THR A 239 16.32 -26.57 -1.90
C THR A 239 16.34 -25.15 -2.47
N LEU A 240 17.00 -24.25 -1.75
CA LEU A 240 17.18 -22.85 -2.12
C LEU A 240 18.63 -22.60 -2.56
N ASN A 241 18.81 -21.86 -3.64
CA ASN A 241 20.10 -21.51 -4.21
C ASN A 241 20.15 -20.01 -4.48
N LEU A 242 21.04 -19.30 -3.78
CA LEU A 242 21.32 -17.90 -4.08
C LEU A 242 22.30 -17.85 -5.26
N LEU A 243 21.78 -17.58 -6.45
CA LEU A 243 22.57 -17.54 -7.68
C LEU A 243 23.49 -16.33 -7.72
N LEU A 244 22.96 -15.17 -7.33
CA LEU A 244 23.67 -13.90 -7.36
C LEU A 244 23.16 -12.97 -6.26
N LEU A 245 24.07 -12.20 -5.67
CA LEU A 245 23.75 -11.09 -4.77
C LEU A 245 24.61 -9.88 -5.15
N GLU A 246 24.00 -8.93 -5.84
CA GLU A 246 24.58 -7.65 -6.21
C GLU A 246 24.19 -6.56 -5.20
N LYS A 247 24.63 -5.33 -5.44
CA LYS A 247 24.42 -4.19 -4.54
C LYS A 247 22.96 -4.01 -4.10
N ASN A 248 22.02 -4.11 -5.03
CA ASN A 248 20.61 -3.80 -4.79
C ASN A 248 19.64 -4.87 -5.34
N TYR A 249 20.15 -6.04 -5.73
CA TYR A 249 19.29 -7.14 -6.17
C TYR A 249 19.88 -8.52 -5.86
N ALA A 250 19.01 -9.52 -5.80
CA ALA A 250 19.35 -10.92 -5.64
C ALA A 250 18.68 -11.79 -6.73
N GLU A 251 19.36 -12.84 -7.16
CA GLU A 251 18.79 -13.91 -8.00
C GLU A 251 18.73 -15.20 -7.20
N ILE A 252 17.54 -15.78 -7.13
CA ILE A 252 17.22 -16.92 -6.29
C ILE A 252 16.61 -18.00 -7.18
N GLU A 253 17.06 -19.24 -6.96
CA GLU A 253 16.45 -20.42 -7.54
C GLU A 253 15.98 -21.33 -6.41
N LEU A 254 14.72 -21.76 -6.50
CA LEU A 254 14.08 -22.67 -5.58
C LEU A 254 13.73 -23.96 -6.31
N THR A 255 13.95 -25.11 -5.68
CA THR A 255 13.47 -26.41 -6.15
C THR A 255 12.68 -27.09 -5.05
N ASN A 256 11.52 -27.64 -5.38
CA ASN A 256 10.77 -28.56 -4.51
C ASN A 256 10.87 -29.97 -5.09
N SER A 257 11.39 -30.92 -4.32
CA SER A 257 11.47 -32.32 -4.76
C SER A 257 10.14 -33.07 -4.66
N GLU A 258 9.15 -32.50 -3.97
CA GLU A 258 7.79 -33.01 -3.88
C GLU A 258 6.87 -32.27 -4.87
N PRO A 259 5.89 -32.95 -5.47
CA PRO A 259 4.90 -32.29 -6.31
C PRO A 259 4.02 -31.35 -5.49
N LEU A 260 3.41 -30.37 -6.15
CA LEU A 260 2.38 -29.53 -5.56
C LEU A 260 1.19 -30.39 -5.11
N ALA A 261 0.57 -29.99 -4.01
CA ALA A 261 -0.65 -30.63 -3.54
C ALA A 261 -1.81 -30.34 -4.52
N PRO A 262 -2.72 -31.29 -4.76
CA PRO A 262 -3.87 -31.10 -5.66
C PRO A 262 -4.74 -29.87 -5.34
N GLU A 263 -4.77 -29.47 -4.07
CA GLU A 263 -5.52 -28.33 -3.53
C GLU A 263 -5.06 -26.98 -4.09
N VAL A 264 -3.85 -26.90 -4.66
CA VAL A 264 -3.30 -25.66 -5.26
C VAL A 264 -3.92 -25.39 -6.63
N GLY A 265 -4.38 -26.43 -7.34
CA GLY A 265 -4.84 -26.33 -8.72
C GLY A 265 -3.69 -26.24 -9.74
N ASP A 266 -4.04 -25.88 -10.97
CA ASP A 266 -3.10 -25.79 -12.10
C ASP A 266 -2.25 -24.51 -12.05
N ASP A 267 -2.72 -23.47 -11.36
CA ASP A 267 -2.02 -22.19 -11.19
C ASP A 267 -1.16 -22.23 -9.92
N SER A 268 0.14 -22.48 -10.09
CA SER A 268 1.08 -22.48 -8.96
C SER A 268 1.34 -21.05 -8.47
N PRO A 269 1.01 -20.70 -7.22
CA PRO A 269 1.31 -19.38 -6.67
C PRO A 269 2.83 -19.21 -6.51
N ASN A 270 3.30 -17.96 -6.52
CA ASN A 270 4.70 -17.68 -6.24
C ASN A 270 5.06 -18.13 -4.81
N PRO A 271 5.97 -19.11 -4.64
CA PRO A 271 6.30 -19.65 -3.33
C PRO A 271 7.32 -18.79 -2.56
N LEU A 272 7.85 -17.72 -3.13
CA LEU A 272 8.91 -16.91 -2.54
C LEU A 272 8.42 -15.55 -2.02
N LEU A 273 8.65 -15.33 -0.72
CA LEU A 273 8.53 -14.02 -0.08
C LEU A 273 9.93 -13.56 0.32
N VAL A 274 10.37 -12.40 -0.17
CA VAL A 274 11.76 -11.96 -0.05
C VAL A 274 11.84 -10.54 0.48
N GLN A 275 12.62 -10.35 1.54
CA GLN A 275 12.94 -9.04 2.09
C GLN A 275 14.44 -8.88 2.31
N ALA A 276 14.93 -7.64 2.28
CA ALA A 276 16.34 -7.34 2.43
C ALA A 276 16.57 -6.33 3.55
N ARG A 277 17.74 -6.43 4.18
CA ARG A 277 18.24 -5.46 5.16
C ARG A 277 19.57 -4.89 4.72
N ASP A 278 19.80 -3.65 5.08
CA ASP A 278 21.08 -2.99 4.90
C ASP A 278 22.07 -3.34 6.03
N SER A 279 23.24 -2.69 6.03
CA SER A 279 24.27 -2.87 7.06
C SER A 279 23.88 -2.39 8.46
N THR A 280 22.88 -1.50 8.56
CA THR A 280 22.35 -1.02 9.85
C THR A 280 21.27 -1.94 10.41
N GLY A 281 20.78 -2.89 9.59
CA GLY A 281 19.72 -3.81 9.94
C GLY A 281 18.31 -3.28 9.61
N GLN A 282 18.21 -2.12 8.95
CA GLN A 282 16.94 -1.56 8.49
C GLN A 282 16.44 -2.31 7.25
N PHE A 283 15.12 -2.53 7.18
CA PHE A 283 14.51 -3.17 6.01
C PHE A 283 14.48 -2.20 4.83
N LEU A 284 14.82 -2.70 3.65
CA LEU A 284 14.77 -1.95 2.40
C LEU A 284 13.43 -2.16 1.72
N THR A 285 12.86 -1.10 1.15
CA THR A 285 11.67 -1.25 0.30
C THR A 285 12.01 -1.97 -1.00
N ARG A 286 11.04 -2.74 -1.50
CA ARG A 286 11.21 -3.53 -2.72
C ARG A 286 10.95 -2.66 -3.95
N SER A 287 11.88 -2.65 -4.90
CA SER A 287 11.73 -1.88 -6.15
C SER A 287 10.95 -2.63 -7.23
N GLY A 288 10.95 -3.97 -7.17
CA GLY A 288 10.30 -4.83 -8.15
C GLY A 288 10.92 -6.23 -8.21
N SER A 289 10.39 -7.08 -9.11
CA SER A 289 10.95 -8.40 -9.38
C SER A 289 10.70 -8.87 -10.81
N ILE A 290 11.50 -9.85 -11.22
CA ILE A 290 11.36 -10.59 -12.48
C ILE A 290 11.42 -12.07 -12.13
N ASN A 291 10.41 -12.83 -12.54
CA ASN A 291 10.31 -14.26 -12.19
C ASN A 291 10.66 -15.17 -13.39
N GLU A 292 10.89 -14.57 -14.56
CA GLU A 292 11.30 -15.26 -15.77
C GLU A 292 12.82 -15.34 -15.84
N ASN A 293 13.34 -16.57 -15.90
CA ASN A 293 14.74 -16.81 -16.18
C ASN A 293 15.05 -16.65 -17.69
N ALA A 294 16.33 -16.66 -18.05
CA ALA A 294 16.75 -16.47 -19.45
C ALA A 294 16.22 -17.56 -20.40
N GLU A 295 16.04 -18.80 -19.93
CA GLU A 295 15.52 -19.92 -20.73
C GLU A 295 14.03 -19.75 -21.04
N GLN A 296 13.23 -19.31 -20.06
CA GLN A 296 11.81 -18.98 -20.21
C GLN A 296 11.62 -17.83 -21.21
N VAL A 297 12.40 -16.75 -21.06
CA VAL A 297 12.35 -15.63 -22.01
C VAL A 297 12.72 -16.09 -23.43
N ALA A 298 13.72 -16.96 -23.58
CA ALA A 298 14.09 -17.51 -24.89
C ALA A 298 12.98 -18.41 -25.48
N PHE A 299 12.30 -19.20 -24.64
CA PHE A 299 11.16 -20.02 -25.06
C PHE A 299 10.00 -19.16 -25.56
N TYR A 300 9.60 -18.13 -24.80
CA TYR A 300 8.53 -17.21 -25.21
C TYR A 300 8.86 -16.45 -26.49
N LYS A 301 10.12 -16.00 -26.66
CA LYS A 301 10.57 -15.38 -27.92
C LYS A 301 10.48 -16.34 -29.10
N LYS A 302 10.75 -17.63 -28.89
CA LYS A 302 10.59 -18.66 -29.92
C LYS A 302 9.11 -18.86 -30.28
N GLN A 303 8.22 -18.97 -29.29
CA GLN A 303 6.77 -19.08 -29.51
C GLN A 303 6.24 -17.89 -30.33
N LEU A 304 6.59 -16.66 -29.94
CA LEU A 304 6.21 -15.45 -30.67
C LEU A 304 6.69 -15.50 -32.13
N ALA A 305 7.95 -15.91 -32.35
CA ALA A 305 8.51 -16.03 -33.69
C ALA A 305 7.81 -17.10 -34.54
N GLU A 306 7.30 -18.18 -33.95
CA GLU A 306 6.50 -19.18 -34.68
C GLU A 306 5.09 -18.66 -35.00
N MET A 307 4.45 -17.93 -34.09
CA MET A 307 3.16 -17.27 -34.34
C MET A 307 3.27 -16.28 -35.50
N GLN A 308 4.33 -15.47 -35.54
CA GLN A 308 4.58 -14.48 -36.60
C GLN A 308 4.80 -15.07 -37.99
N LYS A 309 5.04 -16.39 -38.11
CA LYS A 309 5.14 -17.08 -39.42
C LYS A 309 3.79 -17.54 -39.96
N GLN A 310 2.75 -17.58 -39.12
CA GLN A 310 1.43 -18.01 -39.53
C GLN A 310 0.68 -16.87 -40.23
N THR A 311 -0.19 -17.24 -41.17
CA THR A 311 -1.11 -16.29 -41.82
C THR A 311 -2.53 -16.36 -41.26
N ALA A 312 -2.86 -17.44 -40.54
CA ALA A 312 -4.17 -17.66 -39.92
C ALA A 312 -4.04 -18.56 -38.68
N TRP A 313 -4.97 -18.42 -37.75
CA TRP A 313 -5.06 -19.29 -36.57
C TRP A 313 -5.72 -20.62 -36.93
N SER A 314 -5.22 -21.72 -36.37
CA SER A 314 -5.83 -23.04 -36.52
C SER A 314 -5.79 -23.83 -35.22
N ASP A 315 -6.77 -24.71 -35.03
CA ASP A 315 -6.83 -25.59 -33.84
C ASP A 315 -5.59 -26.48 -33.72
N ALA A 316 -5.02 -26.90 -34.86
CA ALA A 316 -3.79 -27.68 -34.89
C ALA A 316 -2.59 -26.87 -34.38
N PHE A 317 -2.49 -25.60 -34.76
CA PHE A 317 -1.44 -24.70 -34.30
C PHE A 317 -1.60 -24.35 -32.81
N GLU A 318 -2.81 -24.05 -32.37
CA GLU A 318 -3.12 -23.83 -30.95
C GLU A 318 -2.73 -25.04 -30.08
N LYS A 319 -3.09 -26.24 -30.54
CA LYS A 319 -2.70 -27.48 -29.87
C LYS A 319 -1.18 -27.63 -29.82
N GLN A 320 -0.47 -27.34 -30.90
CA GLN A 320 0.99 -27.39 -30.93
C GLN A 320 1.62 -26.44 -29.90
N LEU A 321 1.20 -25.17 -29.87
CA LEU A 321 1.71 -24.19 -28.91
C LEU A 321 1.44 -24.64 -27.46
N THR A 322 0.22 -25.11 -27.20
CA THR A 322 -0.18 -25.63 -25.89
C THR A 322 0.66 -26.84 -25.46
N ASP A 323 0.86 -27.79 -26.36
CA ASP A 323 1.64 -29.00 -26.08
C ASP A 323 3.14 -28.67 -25.88
N GLU A 324 3.69 -27.72 -26.65
CA GLU A 324 5.06 -27.22 -26.49
C GLU A 324 5.24 -26.49 -25.15
N GLN A 325 4.27 -25.65 -24.77
CA GLN A 325 4.28 -24.96 -23.49
C GLN A 325 4.23 -25.94 -22.32
N LYS A 326 3.29 -26.89 -22.32
CA LYS A 326 3.21 -27.93 -21.29
C LYS A 326 4.49 -28.74 -21.20
N ALA A 327 5.08 -29.11 -22.34
CA ALA A 327 6.34 -29.86 -22.38
C ALA A 327 7.53 -29.04 -21.85
N PHE A 328 7.50 -27.71 -22.01
CA PHE A 328 8.50 -26.80 -21.43
C PHE A 328 8.30 -26.67 -19.92
N GLU A 329 7.08 -26.39 -19.46
CA GLU A 329 6.71 -26.27 -18.04
C GLU A 329 7.02 -27.56 -17.26
N HIS A 330 6.73 -28.74 -17.82
CA HIS A 330 7.09 -30.02 -17.20
C HIS A 330 8.60 -30.22 -16.97
N LYS A 331 9.45 -29.50 -17.69
CA LYS A 331 10.91 -29.54 -17.48
C LYS A 331 11.39 -28.52 -16.45
N GLN A 332 10.58 -27.49 -16.18
CA GLN A 332 10.89 -26.48 -15.17
C GLN A 332 10.55 -27.04 -13.79
N SER A 333 11.55 -27.64 -13.14
CA SER A 333 11.44 -28.15 -11.76
C SER A 333 11.79 -27.10 -10.71
N SER A 334 12.19 -25.90 -11.15
CA SER A 334 12.68 -24.82 -10.31
C SER A 334 11.89 -23.54 -10.52
N HIS A 335 11.67 -22.81 -9.43
CA HIS A 335 11.13 -21.46 -9.44
C HIS A 335 12.29 -20.46 -9.36
N TYR A 336 12.30 -19.48 -10.27
CA TYR A 336 13.32 -18.44 -10.31
C TYR A 336 12.72 -17.10 -9.89
N ALA A 337 13.48 -16.31 -9.14
CA ALA A 337 13.12 -14.94 -8.82
C ALA A 337 14.36 -14.04 -8.79
N LYS A 338 14.29 -12.92 -9.51
CA LYS A 338 15.21 -11.80 -9.41
C LYS A 338 14.50 -10.65 -8.70
N VAL A 339 14.98 -10.27 -7.53
CA VAL A 339 14.31 -9.27 -6.66
C VAL A 339 15.20 -8.06 -6.45
N TYR A 340 14.65 -6.86 -6.66
CA TYR A 340 15.35 -5.58 -6.53
C TYR A 340 14.86 -4.81 -5.29
N PHE A 341 15.77 -4.07 -4.68
CA PHE A 341 15.54 -3.27 -3.47
C PHE A 341 16.07 -1.84 -3.63
N ASN A 342 15.45 -0.90 -2.94
CA ASN A 342 15.87 0.50 -2.88
C ASN A 342 16.94 0.65 -1.79
N GLY A 343 18.20 0.31 -2.12
CA GLY A 343 19.33 0.45 -1.19
C GLY A 343 20.38 -0.65 -1.36
N LEU A 344 21.40 -0.61 -0.49
CA LEU A 344 22.48 -1.59 -0.45
C LEU A 344 22.10 -2.78 0.43
N ILE A 345 22.11 -3.99 -0.14
CA ILE A 345 21.75 -5.22 0.56
C ILE A 345 22.97 -5.76 1.34
N GLU A 346 22.80 -5.96 2.64
CA GLU A 346 23.74 -6.73 3.48
C GLU A 346 23.23 -8.15 3.69
N ASN A 347 21.95 -8.29 4.07
CA ASN A 347 21.32 -9.58 4.34
C ASN A 347 20.00 -9.71 3.59
N LEU A 348 19.70 -10.94 3.17
CA LEU A 348 18.48 -11.31 2.47
C LEU A 348 17.73 -12.35 3.29
N GLN A 349 16.48 -12.08 3.63
CA GLN A 349 15.59 -13.08 4.22
C GLN A 349 14.63 -13.60 3.16
N VAL A 350 14.65 -14.92 2.95
CA VAL A 350 13.81 -15.63 2.00
C VAL A 350 12.88 -16.56 2.78
N ASN A 351 11.58 -16.29 2.73
CA ASN A 351 10.55 -17.18 3.25
C ASN A 351 9.95 -17.98 2.09
N VAL A 352 9.97 -19.31 2.21
CA VAL A 352 9.45 -20.24 1.21
C VAL A 352 8.13 -20.83 1.70
N LEU A 353 7.06 -20.60 0.93
CA LEU A 353 5.75 -21.20 1.12
C LEU A 353 5.75 -22.62 0.50
N ASP A 354 5.75 -23.65 1.34
CA ASP A 354 5.78 -25.03 0.86
C ASP A 354 4.36 -25.56 0.62
N PHE A 355 3.97 -25.60 -0.64
CA PHE A 355 2.68 -26.08 -1.09
C PHE A 355 2.64 -27.60 -1.41
N SER A 356 3.66 -28.39 -1.04
CA SER A 356 3.61 -29.86 -1.22
C SER A 356 2.53 -30.54 -0.37
N LYS A 357 2.10 -29.88 0.72
CA LYS A 357 1.00 -30.29 1.61
C LYS A 357 0.07 -29.12 1.89
N ALA A 358 -0.45 -28.49 0.83
CA ALA A 358 -1.36 -27.36 0.97
C ALA A 358 -2.70 -27.78 1.60
N THR A 359 -3.37 -26.82 2.25
CA THR A 359 -4.73 -26.98 2.77
C THR A 359 -5.66 -25.99 2.08
N LEU A 360 -6.75 -26.49 1.51
CA LEU A 360 -7.82 -25.67 0.96
C LEU A 360 -8.91 -25.46 2.03
N THR A 361 -9.06 -24.21 2.49
CA THR A 361 -10.14 -23.83 3.40
C THR A 361 -11.24 -23.13 2.60
N ARG A 362 -12.45 -23.70 2.58
CA ARG A 362 -13.66 -23.07 2.06
C ARG A 362 -14.64 -22.82 3.19
N LYS A 363 -15.17 -21.60 3.30
CA LYS A 363 -16.14 -21.26 4.33
C LYS A 363 -17.22 -20.33 3.77
N ASP A 364 -18.48 -20.72 3.97
CA ASP A 364 -19.61 -19.82 3.77
C ASP A 364 -19.59 -18.74 4.85
N LEU A 365 -19.76 -17.50 4.42
CA LEU A 365 -19.78 -16.32 5.27
C LEU A 365 -21.21 -15.86 5.50
N ASP A 366 -21.52 -15.54 6.75
CA ASP A 366 -22.72 -14.80 7.17
C ASP A 366 -22.24 -13.73 8.15
N LEU A 367 -21.79 -12.60 7.59
CA LEU A 367 -21.12 -11.54 8.34
C LEU A 367 -22.15 -10.51 8.84
N PRO A 368 -22.11 -10.12 10.12
CA PRO A 368 -22.96 -9.06 10.62
C PRO A 368 -22.56 -7.71 9.99
N VAL A 369 -23.56 -6.92 9.63
CA VAL A 369 -23.37 -5.53 9.19
C VAL A 369 -23.49 -4.61 10.39
N MET A 370 -22.36 -4.02 10.77
CA MET A 370 -22.23 -3.15 11.94
C MET A 370 -22.13 -1.69 11.50
N ARG A 371 -22.67 -0.77 12.31
CA ARG A 371 -22.51 0.67 12.09
C ARG A 371 -21.69 1.28 13.21
N PHE A 372 -20.58 1.90 12.84
CA PHE A 372 -19.77 2.75 13.71
C PHE A 372 -19.54 4.07 12.98
N ASP A 373 -20.28 5.10 13.36
CA ASP A 373 -20.06 6.44 12.83
C ASP A 373 -18.82 7.03 13.52
N LYS A 374 -17.92 7.66 12.77
CA LYS A 374 -16.69 8.28 13.34
C LYS A 374 -17.03 9.25 14.48
N ASN A 375 -18.15 9.97 14.34
CA ASN A 375 -18.69 10.81 15.39
C ASN A 375 -20.08 10.28 15.79
N SER A 376 -20.24 9.96 17.08
CA SER A 376 -21.47 9.42 17.63
C SER A 376 -22.06 10.37 18.66
N LEU A 377 -23.39 10.56 18.63
CA LEU A 377 -24.14 11.25 19.70
C LEU A 377 -24.68 10.29 20.75
N GLN A 378 -24.42 8.98 20.59
CA GLN A 378 -24.87 7.99 21.55
C GLN A 378 -24.03 8.09 22.82
N LYS A 379 -24.65 7.92 23.99
CA LYS A 379 -23.91 7.87 25.27
C LYS A 379 -23.38 6.48 25.59
N THR A 380 -23.91 5.45 24.92
CA THR A 380 -23.57 4.05 25.16
C THR A 380 -22.51 3.59 24.19
N VAL A 381 -21.51 2.87 24.71
CA VAL A 381 -20.47 2.23 23.90
C VAL A 381 -21.02 0.92 23.32
N GLN A 382 -21.10 0.85 21.99
CA GLN A 382 -21.48 -0.35 21.26
C GLN A 382 -20.38 -1.40 21.37
N ALA A 383 -20.74 -2.67 21.55
CA ALA A 383 -19.75 -3.75 21.59
C ALA A 383 -19.31 -4.14 20.17
N LEU A 384 -18.02 -4.46 20.01
CA LEU A 384 -17.45 -5.04 18.80
C LEU A 384 -16.64 -6.29 19.16
N PRO A 385 -17.30 -7.41 19.47
CA PRO A 385 -16.60 -8.63 19.87
C PRO A 385 -15.75 -9.15 18.71
N MET A 386 -14.46 -9.31 18.94
CA MET A 386 -13.54 -9.95 17.99
C MET A 386 -12.94 -11.21 18.59
N PRO A 387 -13.14 -12.40 17.97
CA PRO A 387 -12.67 -13.67 18.51
C PRO A 387 -11.20 -13.95 18.17
N VAL A 388 -10.53 -13.03 17.48
CA VAL A 388 -9.16 -13.18 16.98
C VAL A 388 -8.24 -12.10 17.55
N THR A 389 -6.95 -12.40 17.57
CA THR A 389 -5.90 -11.44 17.93
C THR A 389 -5.06 -11.13 16.70
N VAL A 390 -4.86 -9.84 16.43
CA VAL A 390 -4.08 -9.34 15.32
C VAL A 390 -3.14 -8.27 15.84
N TYR A 391 -1.88 -8.37 15.44
CA TYR A 391 -0.84 -7.48 15.91
C TYR A 391 -0.60 -6.34 14.93
N ASP A 392 -0.15 -5.21 15.46
CA ASP A 392 0.35 -4.07 14.69
C ASP A 392 1.88 -4.14 14.67
N ASP A 393 2.41 -4.70 13.58
CA ASP A 393 3.85 -4.89 13.40
C ASP A 393 4.58 -3.58 13.04
N GLY A 394 3.85 -2.60 12.50
CA GLY A 394 4.35 -1.26 12.20
C GLY A 394 4.46 -0.35 13.43
N ALA A 395 3.66 -0.59 14.48
CA ALA A 395 3.58 0.27 15.66
C ALA A 395 4.96 0.59 16.27
N ALA A 396 5.84 -0.40 16.41
CA ALA A 396 7.17 -0.15 17.00
C ALA A 396 8.05 0.78 16.13
N SER A 397 7.95 0.66 14.80
CA SER A 397 8.66 1.52 13.86
C SER A 397 8.08 2.93 13.86
N TRP A 398 6.75 3.05 13.85
CA TRP A 398 6.04 4.32 13.94
C TRP A 398 6.38 5.09 15.24
N LEU A 399 6.35 4.39 16.37
CA LEU A 399 6.53 4.99 17.69
C LEU A 399 7.98 5.37 18.03
N LYS A 400 8.96 4.96 17.22
CA LYS A 400 10.38 5.33 17.44
C LYS A 400 10.58 6.85 17.38
N ASP A 401 9.77 7.53 16.55
CA ASP A 401 9.87 8.97 16.30
C ASP A 401 9.27 9.80 17.45
N ALA A 402 8.68 9.15 18.47
CA ALA A 402 8.40 9.79 19.76
C ALA A 402 9.67 10.38 20.42
N SER A 403 10.84 9.83 20.08
CA SER A 403 12.16 10.28 20.54
C SER A 403 12.96 11.07 19.49
N MET A 404 12.28 11.59 18.46
CA MET A 404 12.92 12.37 17.40
C MET A 404 13.66 13.59 17.95
N THR A 405 14.89 13.79 17.49
CA THR A 405 15.73 14.93 17.87
C THR A 405 15.66 16.04 16.83
N GLU A 406 16.02 17.27 17.24
CA GLU A 406 16.14 18.42 16.35
C GLU A 406 17.03 18.12 15.11
N GLU A 407 18.17 17.44 15.33
CA GLU A 407 19.10 17.11 14.24
C GLU A 407 18.48 16.12 13.24
N GLN A 408 17.70 15.15 13.72
CA GLN A 408 17.00 14.20 12.86
C GLN A 408 15.91 14.89 12.04
N LEU A 409 15.11 15.76 12.66
CA LEU A 409 14.10 16.56 11.96
C LEU A 409 14.72 17.46 10.88
N LYS A 410 15.82 18.17 11.19
CA LYS A 410 16.51 19.01 10.18
C LYS A 410 17.06 18.20 9.01
N LYS A 411 17.54 16.97 9.27
CA LYS A 411 18.09 16.09 8.23
C LYS A 411 17.02 15.46 7.34
N SER A 412 15.76 15.39 7.79
CA SER A 412 14.67 14.80 7.01
C SER A 412 14.02 15.79 6.03
N VAL A 413 14.32 17.09 6.15
CA VAL A 413 13.79 18.12 5.26
C VAL A 413 14.36 17.97 3.85
N THR A 414 13.44 17.94 2.89
CA THR A 414 13.68 18.03 1.46
C THR A 414 13.10 19.34 0.94
N ILE A 415 13.83 20.00 0.03
CA ILE A 415 13.42 21.29 -0.53
C ILE A 415 13.07 21.07 -2.01
N SER A 416 11.90 21.53 -2.41
CA SER A 416 11.47 21.54 -3.81
C SER A 416 10.99 22.93 -4.23
N GLN A 417 11.11 23.23 -5.52
CA GLN A 417 10.71 24.51 -6.10
C GLN A 417 9.69 24.31 -7.22
N SER A 418 8.76 25.24 -7.36
CA SER A 418 7.83 25.32 -8.50
C SER A 418 7.69 26.77 -8.94
N THR A 419 8.01 27.04 -10.20
CA THR A 419 7.95 28.38 -10.82
C THR A 419 7.02 28.40 -12.04
N GLU A 420 6.06 27.47 -12.11
CA GLU A 420 5.11 27.37 -13.24
C GLU A 420 4.20 28.61 -13.33
N ASP A 421 3.87 29.22 -12.19
CA ASP A 421 3.15 30.47 -12.09
C ASP A 421 4.07 31.54 -11.49
N SER A 422 4.48 32.52 -12.31
CA SER A 422 5.33 33.62 -11.87
C SER A 422 4.67 34.50 -10.80
N SER A 423 3.33 34.51 -10.71
CA SER A 423 2.60 35.25 -9.67
C SER A 423 2.45 34.49 -8.35
N ALA A 424 2.80 33.20 -8.33
CA ALA A 424 2.66 32.32 -7.18
C ALA A 424 3.74 31.24 -7.17
N ALA A 425 5.01 31.65 -7.34
CA ALA A 425 6.15 30.74 -7.29
C ALA A 425 6.32 30.23 -5.84
N LYS A 426 6.75 28.97 -5.69
CA LYS A 426 6.76 28.28 -4.40
C LYS A 426 8.08 27.59 -4.13
N ILE A 427 8.47 27.61 -2.86
CA ILE A 427 9.46 26.71 -2.28
C ILE A 427 8.74 25.91 -1.19
N VAL A 428 8.82 24.59 -1.28
CA VAL A 428 8.22 23.67 -0.32
C VAL A 428 9.33 22.99 0.48
N PHE A 429 9.25 23.11 1.80
CA PHE A 429 10.09 22.45 2.77
C PHE A 429 9.31 21.26 3.33
N ASP A 430 9.51 20.09 2.74
CA ASP A 430 8.76 18.88 3.05
C ASP A 430 9.60 17.91 3.88
N HIS A 431 8.96 17.16 4.78
CA HIS A 431 9.58 16.05 5.48
C HIS A 431 8.56 14.92 5.66
N PRO A 432 9.03 13.66 5.81
CA PRO A 432 8.14 12.53 6.08
C PRO A 432 7.30 12.79 7.32
N PHE A 433 5.99 12.50 7.25
CA PHE A 433 5.10 12.58 8.40
C PHE A 433 5.46 11.48 9.40
N THR A 434 5.76 11.87 10.63
CA THR A 434 6.21 11.00 11.72
C THR A 434 5.21 11.01 12.88
N PHE A 435 5.40 10.10 13.84
CA PHE A 435 4.60 10.10 15.07
C PHE A 435 4.70 11.41 15.86
N ASN A 436 5.83 12.12 15.77
CA ASN A 436 5.98 13.40 16.44
C ASN A 436 4.99 14.44 15.89
N ASP A 437 4.81 14.46 14.58
CA ASP A 437 3.91 15.38 13.88
C ASP A 437 2.44 15.19 14.24
N ASP A 438 2.05 13.94 14.50
CA ASP A 438 0.71 13.58 14.97
C ASP A 438 0.39 14.20 16.35
N LEU A 439 1.42 14.50 17.15
CA LEU A 439 1.29 15.11 18.47
C LEU A 439 1.57 16.62 18.51
N VAL A 440 1.99 17.25 17.40
CA VAL A 440 2.18 18.71 17.32
C VAL A 440 0.87 19.47 17.55
N GLY A 441 -0.27 18.90 17.13
CA GLY A 441 -1.59 19.51 17.27
C GLY A 441 -1.82 20.71 16.31
N ALA A 442 -2.85 21.50 16.61
CA ALA A 442 -3.27 22.64 15.78
C ALA A 442 -2.48 23.94 16.06
N GLU A 443 -1.64 23.96 17.10
CA GLU A 443 -0.87 25.14 17.49
C GLU A 443 0.39 25.28 16.61
N ARG A 444 0.21 25.78 15.39
CA ARG A 444 1.31 26.16 14.50
C ARG A 444 1.33 27.67 14.38
N ASN A 445 2.21 28.32 15.15
CA ASN A 445 2.38 29.76 15.04
C ASN A 445 3.29 30.09 13.86
N ASN A 446 2.86 31.01 13.01
CA ASN A 446 3.78 31.68 12.09
C ASN A 446 4.70 32.57 12.93
N SER A 447 5.89 32.07 13.28
CA SER A 447 6.93 32.91 13.87
C SER A 447 7.48 33.85 12.81
N ASP A 448 7.83 35.09 13.18
CA ASP A 448 8.58 36.02 12.32
C ASP A 448 9.90 35.37 11.89
N ALA A 449 9.93 34.78 10.69
CA ALA A 449 11.11 34.16 10.15
C ALA A 449 11.77 35.12 9.15
N PRO A 450 13.03 35.53 9.37
CA PRO A 450 13.69 36.45 8.47
C PRO A 450 13.91 35.75 7.12
N ILE A 451 13.30 36.27 6.07
CA ILE A 451 13.48 35.82 4.69
C ILE A 451 14.01 37.00 3.88
N THR A 452 15.04 36.77 3.09
CA THR A 452 15.65 37.79 2.24
C THR A 452 16.00 37.18 0.88
N PHE A 453 15.60 37.87 -0.18
CA PHE A 453 15.92 37.51 -1.55
C PHE A 453 17.17 38.28 -2.00
N PHE A 454 17.96 37.68 -2.88
CA PHE A 454 19.22 38.24 -3.37
C PHE A 454 19.31 38.12 -4.88
N THR A 455 20.01 39.06 -5.51
CA THR A 455 20.44 38.98 -6.91
C THR A 455 21.61 37.99 -7.07
N ALA A 456 22.02 37.73 -8.32
CA ALA A 456 23.28 37.03 -8.60
C ALA A 456 24.36 38.05 -8.95
N ASP A 457 25.59 37.84 -8.46
CA ASP A 457 26.75 38.63 -8.85
C ASP A 457 27.28 38.22 -10.24
N ASP A 458 28.33 38.90 -10.72
CA ASP A 458 28.97 38.63 -12.02
C ASP A 458 29.53 37.20 -12.17
N LYS A 459 29.66 36.46 -11.07
CA LYS A 459 30.12 35.05 -11.03
C LYS A 459 28.98 34.05 -10.90
N GLY A 460 27.74 34.52 -10.76
CA GLY A 460 26.57 33.69 -10.50
C GLY A 460 26.45 33.21 -9.05
N GLU A 461 27.17 33.85 -8.12
CA GLU A 461 27.09 33.66 -6.67
C GLU A 461 26.10 34.67 -6.06
N ARG A 462 25.79 34.53 -4.76
CA ARG A 462 24.84 35.41 -4.05
C ARG A 462 25.33 36.86 -4.04
N GLY A 463 24.54 37.75 -4.65
CA GLY A 463 24.79 39.18 -4.76
C GLY A 463 24.14 40.00 -3.64
N GLU A 464 23.62 41.17 -4.01
CA GLU A 464 23.01 42.13 -3.07
C GLU A 464 21.57 41.73 -2.68
N PRO A 465 21.12 42.06 -1.45
CA PRO A 465 19.76 41.81 -1.01
C PRO A 465 18.76 42.69 -1.79
N ILE A 466 17.59 42.13 -2.06
CA ILE A 466 16.48 42.80 -2.75
C ILE A 466 15.52 43.33 -1.67
N GLU A 467 15.28 44.65 -1.67
CA GLU A 467 14.24 45.25 -0.84
C GLU A 467 12.86 44.97 -1.47
N LEU A 468 11.98 44.33 -0.70
CA LEU A 468 10.66 43.89 -1.16
C LEU A 468 9.54 44.46 -0.28
N PRO A 469 8.34 44.72 -0.85
CA PRO A 469 7.15 44.98 -0.06
C PRO A 469 6.73 43.72 0.72
N ALA A 470 5.95 43.91 1.79
CA ALA A 470 5.53 42.81 2.66
C ALA A 470 4.65 41.77 1.94
N GLU A 471 3.96 42.19 0.88
CA GLU A 471 3.07 41.36 0.06
C GLU A 471 3.82 40.54 -1.00
N ALA A 472 5.13 40.77 -1.21
CA ALA A 472 5.90 40.06 -2.23
C ALA A 472 6.08 38.57 -1.94
N PHE A 473 5.96 38.17 -0.67
CA PHE A 473 6.08 36.78 -0.26
C PHE A 473 5.31 36.49 1.03
N GLU A 474 4.93 35.24 1.21
CA GLU A 474 4.26 34.73 2.40
C GLU A 474 4.85 33.36 2.78
N LEU A 475 5.18 33.19 4.06
CA LEU A 475 5.56 31.89 4.62
C LEU A 475 4.38 31.29 5.38
N ASN A 476 3.91 30.13 4.92
CA ASN A 476 3.00 29.29 5.68
C ASN A 476 3.82 28.26 6.48
N ALA A 477 4.01 28.51 7.77
CA ALA A 477 4.71 27.59 8.67
C ALA A 477 3.99 26.24 8.81
N GLY A 478 2.66 26.26 8.71
CA GLY A 478 1.84 25.07 8.82
C GLY A 478 2.06 24.09 7.67
N SER A 479 2.22 24.59 6.45
CA SER A 479 2.46 23.76 5.26
C SER A 479 3.93 23.73 4.81
N GLY A 480 4.85 24.36 5.56
CA GLY A 480 6.24 24.50 5.16
C GLY A 480 6.40 25.14 3.78
N THR A 481 5.55 26.10 3.41
CA THR A 481 5.52 26.66 2.04
C THR A 481 5.84 28.14 2.04
N LEU A 482 6.89 28.54 1.32
CA LEU A 482 7.18 29.93 0.99
C LEU A 482 6.64 30.23 -0.40
N THR A 483 5.63 31.09 -0.49
CA THR A 483 5.07 31.57 -1.76
C THR A 483 5.56 32.98 -2.02
N TYR A 484 5.92 33.30 -3.28
CA TYR A 484 6.37 34.63 -3.67
C TYR A 484 5.88 35.01 -5.08
N ASP A 485 5.61 36.29 -5.28
CA ASP A 485 5.14 36.85 -6.56
C ASP A 485 6.30 37.57 -7.27
N LEU A 486 6.83 36.98 -8.33
CA LEU A 486 7.93 37.55 -9.11
C LEU A 486 7.59 38.89 -9.76
N ASN A 487 6.30 39.22 -9.94
CA ASN A 487 5.88 40.50 -10.51
C ASN A 487 6.09 41.68 -9.55
N LEU A 488 6.23 41.40 -8.25
CA LEU A 488 6.47 42.41 -7.21
C LEU A 488 7.96 42.66 -6.95
N PHE A 489 8.85 41.95 -7.64
CA PHE A 489 10.28 42.09 -7.47
C PHE A 489 10.84 43.21 -8.36
N PRO A 490 11.60 44.18 -7.81
CA PRO A 490 12.23 45.23 -8.60
C PRO A 490 13.40 44.71 -9.45
N GLU A 491 13.99 43.59 -9.05
CA GLU A 491 15.12 42.93 -9.70
C GLU A 491 14.89 41.42 -9.72
N THR A 492 15.43 40.72 -10.72
CA THR A 492 15.27 39.26 -10.83
C THR A 492 15.98 38.57 -9.66
N PRO A 493 15.25 37.86 -8.78
CA PRO A 493 15.87 37.16 -7.66
C PRO A 493 16.59 35.90 -8.16
N ALA A 494 17.75 35.62 -7.58
CA ALA A 494 18.56 34.45 -7.90
C ALA A 494 18.78 33.53 -6.69
N PHE A 495 18.72 34.07 -5.49
CA PHE A 495 18.82 33.30 -4.24
C PHE A 495 17.80 33.79 -3.23
N VAL A 496 17.41 32.89 -2.34
CA VAL A 496 16.67 33.23 -1.13
C VAL A 496 17.36 32.58 0.06
N VAL A 497 17.52 33.38 1.13
CA VAL A 497 18.11 32.94 2.39
C VAL A 497 17.13 33.26 3.50
N GLY A 498 16.91 32.32 4.39
CA GLY A 498 16.05 32.56 5.54
C GLY A 498 15.99 31.40 6.51
N SER A 499 14.96 31.42 7.35
CA SER A 499 14.62 30.33 8.24
C SER A 499 13.17 29.93 8.04
N VAL A 500 12.84 28.66 8.24
CA VAL A 500 11.46 28.18 8.37
C VAL A 500 11.30 27.51 9.74
N PRO A 501 10.25 27.84 10.50
CA PRO A 501 9.95 27.12 11.74
C PRO A 501 9.44 25.70 11.42
N LEU A 502 10.08 24.71 12.03
CA LEU A 502 9.58 23.34 12.16
C LEU A 502 9.13 23.12 13.60
N PHE A 503 8.23 22.18 13.83
CA PHE A 503 7.66 21.92 15.15
C PHE A 503 8.11 20.57 15.66
N LEU A 504 8.57 20.50 16.91
CA LEU A 504 9.05 19.28 17.54
C LEU A 504 8.40 19.12 18.92
N ALA A 505 7.57 18.10 19.08
CA ALA A 505 6.93 17.77 20.34
C ALA A 505 7.91 17.04 21.28
N THR A 506 7.98 17.47 22.54
CA THR A 506 8.57 16.66 23.62
C THR A 506 7.51 15.68 24.12
N ILE A 507 7.79 14.38 24.00
CA ILE A 507 6.82 13.32 24.27
C ILE A 507 7.28 12.45 25.45
N GLU A 508 6.47 12.38 26.50
CA GLU A 508 6.65 11.46 27.61
C GLU A 508 5.96 10.13 27.32
N LYS A 509 6.71 9.03 27.45
CA LYS A 509 6.24 7.66 27.27
C LYS A 509 6.04 6.98 28.62
N ALA A 510 4.88 6.33 28.80
CA ALA A 510 4.61 5.51 29.98
C ALA A 510 3.90 4.19 29.62
N THR A 511 3.93 3.24 30.54
CA THR A 511 3.19 1.97 30.45
C THR A 511 2.18 1.89 31.58
N ILE A 512 0.94 1.56 31.23
CA ILE A 512 -0.20 1.48 32.14
C ILE A 512 -0.72 0.04 32.13
N ASP A 513 -0.80 -0.58 33.30
CA ASP A 513 -1.45 -1.89 33.47
C ASP A 513 -2.97 -1.70 33.39
N VAL A 514 -3.65 -2.48 32.55
CA VAL A 514 -5.12 -2.43 32.40
C VAL A 514 -5.84 -2.77 33.72
N ALA A 515 -5.23 -3.55 34.60
CA ALA A 515 -5.77 -3.80 35.93
C ALA A 515 -5.75 -2.56 36.86
N LYS A 516 -5.05 -1.49 36.46
CA LYS A 516 -4.81 -0.27 37.25
C LYS A 516 -4.95 0.99 36.39
N LEU A 517 -5.97 1.02 35.53
CA LEU A 517 -6.24 2.19 34.70
C LEU A 517 -6.47 3.44 35.58
N PRO A 518 -5.82 4.58 35.24
CA PRO A 518 -6.09 5.85 35.91
C PRO A 518 -7.53 6.31 35.64
N LYS A 519 -8.00 7.25 36.47
CA LYS A 519 -9.27 7.93 36.22
C LYS A 519 -9.24 8.56 34.82
N GLY A 520 -10.34 8.41 34.08
CA GLY A 520 -10.47 8.89 32.69
C GLY A 520 -10.21 7.79 31.65
N LEU A 521 -9.58 6.67 32.03
CA LEU A 521 -9.44 5.50 31.18
C LEU A 521 -10.29 4.34 31.71
N SER A 522 -10.95 3.62 30.81
CA SER A 522 -11.58 2.35 31.14
C SER A 522 -11.53 1.40 29.95
N LEU A 523 -11.49 0.09 30.23
CA LEU A 523 -11.51 -0.94 29.21
C LEU A 523 -12.80 -1.76 29.36
N LYS A 524 -13.49 -1.97 28.24
CA LYS A 524 -14.64 -2.87 28.14
C LYS A 524 -14.37 -3.89 27.04
N ASP A 525 -13.98 -5.10 27.45
CA ASP A 525 -13.48 -6.14 26.55
C ASP A 525 -12.30 -5.61 25.71
N ASN A 526 -12.43 -5.53 24.39
CA ASN A 526 -11.42 -5.02 23.47
C ASN A 526 -11.55 -3.51 23.18
N ALA A 527 -12.46 -2.79 23.85
CA ALA A 527 -12.71 -1.38 23.63
C ALA A 527 -12.11 -0.50 24.73
N LEU A 528 -11.09 0.28 24.40
CA LEU A 528 -10.51 1.30 25.28
C LEU A 528 -11.33 2.58 25.18
N ILE A 529 -11.82 3.07 26.31
CA ILE A 529 -12.58 4.31 26.43
C ILE A 529 -11.67 5.37 27.07
N VAL A 530 -11.52 6.51 26.39
CA VAL A 530 -10.61 7.60 26.73
C VAL A 530 -11.41 8.88 26.95
N ASP A 531 -11.49 9.35 28.19
CA ASP A 531 -12.11 10.64 28.52
C ASP A 531 -11.28 11.81 27.97
N GLN A 532 -11.89 12.64 27.12
CA GLN A 532 -11.21 13.73 26.42
C GLN A 532 -10.92 14.95 27.31
N THR A 533 -11.51 15.01 28.51
CA THR A 533 -11.19 16.06 29.49
C THR A 533 -9.89 15.73 30.22
N ASP A 534 -9.73 14.46 30.61
CA ASP A 534 -8.53 14.00 31.32
C ASP A 534 -7.37 13.69 30.34
N PHE A 535 -7.68 13.21 29.13
CA PHE A 535 -6.73 12.79 28.10
C PHE A 535 -7.13 13.32 26.71
N PRO A 536 -6.93 14.61 26.44
CA PRO A 536 -7.31 15.20 25.16
C PRO A 536 -6.49 14.62 24.00
N ALA A 537 -7.17 14.26 22.92
CA ALA A 537 -6.57 13.65 21.73
C ALA A 537 -5.64 14.58 20.93
N ASP A 538 -5.46 15.84 21.31
CA ASP A 538 -4.45 16.73 20.69
C ASP A 538 -3.04 16.54 21.28
N SER A 539 -2.93 15.87 22.43
CA SER A 539 -1.69 15.76 23.20
C SER A 539 -1.47 14.36 23.78
N TRP A 540 -2.44 13.44 23.63
CA TRP A 540 -2.34 12.06 24.09
C TRP A 540 -2.54 11.05 22.96
N ARG A 541 -1.76 9.96 23.01
CA ARG A 541 -1.99 8.74 22.22
C ARG A 541 -1.86 7.51 23.11
N PHE A 542 -2.64 6.48 22.80
CA PHE A 542 -2.62 5.19 23.51
C PHE A 542 -2.50 4.05 22.52
N TYR A 543 -1.58 3.13 22.80
CA TYR A 543 -1.40 1.90 22.03
C TYR A 543 -1.59 0.70 22.95
N ALA A 544 -2.40 -0.26 22.53
CA ALA A 544 -2.71 -1.44 23.33
C ALA A 544 -1.69 -2.55 23.09
N LYS A 545 -1.32 -3.27 24.15
CA LYS A 545 -0.50 -4.48 24.11
C LYS A 545 -1.21 -5.64 24.79
N ASP A 546 -1.02 -6.84 24.25
CA ASP A 546 -1.48 -8.07 24.87
C ASP A 546 -0.50 -8.57 25.96
N ALA A 547 -0.77 -9.75 26.53
CA ALA A 547 0.07 -10.33 27.58
C ALA A 547 1.46 -10.77 27.09
N SER A 548 1.64 -10.95 25.78
CA SER A 548 2.94 -11.27 25.18
C SER A 548 3.81 -10.02 24.99
N GLY A 549 3.22 -8.83 25.13
CA GLY A 549 3.88 -7.53 24.97
C GLY A 549 3.86 -7.02 23.53
N ASN A 550 3.15 -7.69 22.63
CA ASN A 550 2.97 -7.27 21.24
C ASN A 550 1.87 -6.22 21.13
N TYR A 551 2.04 -5.25 20.23
CA TYR A 551 1.02 -4.24 19.96
C TYR A 551 -0.18 -4.87 19.27
N LEU A 552 -1.39 -4.54 19.73
CA LEU A 552 -2.64 -4.98 19.13
C LEU A 552 -3.04 -4.00 18.02
N LYS A 553 -3.51 -4.53 16.89
CA LYS A 553 -4.01 -3.74 15.78
C LYS A 553 -5.34 -3.06 16.15
N GLU A 554 -5.40 -1.75 15.99
CA GLU A 554 -6.65 -1.00 16.11
C GLU A 554 -7.55 -1.30 14.90
N ILE A 555 -8.83 -1.60 15.18
CA ILE A 555 -9.88 -1.87 14.21
C ILE A 555 -10.47 -0.55 13.72
N LEU A 556 -10.89 0.30 14.67
CA LEU A 556 -11.49 1.61 14.45
C LEU A 556 -11.55 2.43 15.75
N GLY A 557 -11.64 3.75 15.59
CA GLY A 557 -11.93 4.71 16.65
C GLY A 557 -13.29 5.40 16.46
N VAL A 558 -14.00 5.66 17.55
CA VAL A 558 -15.26 6.42 17.57
C VAL A 558 -15.20 7.54 18.60
N SER A 559 -15.45 8.77 18.15
CA SER A 559 -15.55 9.93 19.03
C SER A 559 -17.00 10.18 19.44
N HIS A 560 -17.26 10.17 20.74
CA HIS A 560 -18.59 10.40 21.29
C HIS A 560 -18.76 11.87 21.72
N ARG A 561 -19.77 12.54 21.19
CA ARG A 561 -20.03 13.98 21.39
C ARG A 561 -21.40 14.22 22.04
N ALA A 562 -21.55 15.37 22.69
CA ALA A 562 -22.85 15.81 23.21
C ALA A 562 -23.80 16.30 22.11
N GLU A 563 -23.24 16.90 21.05
CA GLU A 563 -23.95 17.51 19.92
C GLU A 563 -23.11 17.38 18.64
N GLU A 564 -23.76 17.49 17.47
CA GLU A 564 -23.21 17.09 16.16
C GLU A 564 -21.87 17.77 15.80
N TYR A 565 -21.69 19.02 16.22
CA TYR A 565 -20.48 19.81 15.99
C TYR A 565 -19.73 20.16 17.29
N GLY A 566 -20.09 19.50 18.39
CA GLY A 566 -19.49 19.74 19.71
C GLY A 566 -18.15 19.04 19.88
N THR A 567 -17.46 19.37 20.98
CA THR A 567 -16.21 18.70 21.38
C THR A 567 -16.51 17.25 21.78
N ALA A 568 -15.58 16.34 21.49
CA ALA A 568 -15.67 14.96 21.95
C ALA A 568 -15.64 14.91 23.49
N LEU A 569 -16.52 14.12 24.08
CA LEU A 569 -16.56 13.84 25.51
C LEU A 569 -15.60 12.69 25.86
N PHE A 570 -15.64 11.64 25.05
CA PHE A 570 -14.75 10.50 25.15
C PHE A 570 -14.57 9.86 23.77
N ASP A 571 -13.42 9.24 23.56
CA ASP A 571 -13.13 8.41 22.40
C ASP A 571 -13.16 6.93 22.78
N VAL A 572 -13.49 6.07 21.82
CA VAL A 572 -13.46 4.62 21.98
C VAL A 572 -12.62 4.00 20.88
N HIS A 573 -11.57 3.27 21.26
CA HIS A 573 -10.67 2.55 20.36
C HIS A 573 -10.90 1.05 20.49
N TYR A 574 -11.21 0.38 19.39
CA TYR A 574 -11.45 -1.05 19.36
C TYR A 574 -10.25 -1.79 18.81
N PHE A 575 -9.81 -2.87 19.46
CA PHE A 575 -8.62 -3.62 19.05
C PHE A 575 -8.95 -5.06 18.66
N TYR A 576 -8.13 -5.64 17.77
CA TYR A 576 -8.13 -7.08 17.49
C TYR A 576 -7.37 -7.83 18.59
N GLY A 577 -8.07 -8.20 19.66
CA GLY A 577 -7.50 -8.93 20.80
C GLY A 577 -7.91 -8.31 22.13
N GLN A 578 -7.31 -8.78 23.22
CA GLN A 578 -7.61 -8.29 24.57
C GLN A 578 -6.40 -7.51 25.12
N PRO A 579 -6.51 -6.18 25.29
CA PRO A 579 -5.47 -5.39 25.91
C PRO A 579 -5.19 -5.84 27.35
N THR A 580 -3.92 -5.97 27.71
CA THR A 580 -3.47 -6.21 29.10
C THR A 580 -2.59 -5.08 29.63
N SER A 581 -1.98 -4.32 28.73
CA SER A 581 -1.32 -3.06 29.06
C SER A 581 -1.55 -2.04 27.96
N LEU A 582 -1.42 -0.77 28.31
CA LEU A 582 -1.43 0.35 27.39
C LEU A 582 -0.07 1.02 27.44
N GLU A 583 0.39 1.49 26.30
CA GLU A 583 1.51 2.40 26.19
C GLU A 583 0.97 3.78 25.85
N SER A 584 1.22 4.75 26.72
CA SER A 584 0.74 6.12 26.57
C SER A 584 1.88 7.03 26.12
N TYR A 585 1.54 7.96 25.23
CA TYR A 585 2.43 9.00 24.73
C TYR A 585 1.77 10.34 24.96
N GLN A 586 2.40 11.20 25.77
CA GLN A 586 1.90 12.51 26.12
C GLN A 586 2.84 13.59 25.60
N ARG A 587 2.33 14.53 24.80
CA ARG A 587 3.06 15.78 24.54
C ARG A 587 3.11 16.61 25.83
N THR A 588 4.31 16.88 26.31
CA THR A 588 4.55 17.72 27.50
C THR A 588 5.09 19.10 27.15
N ASP A 589 5.72 19.25 25.98
CA ASP A 589 6.19 20.54 25.45
C ASP A 589 6.16 20.55 23.92
N LEU A 590 6.26 21.75 23.32
CA LEU A 590 6.34 21.95 21.88
C LEU A 590 7.43 22.98 21.54
N ASP A 591 8.51 22.51 20.95
CA ASP A 591 9.63 23.34 20.53
C ASP A 591 9.46 23.81 19.09
N THR A 592 9.85 25.07 18.82
CA THR A 592 9.98 25.59 17.46
C THR A 592 11.45 25.51 17.03
N VAL A 593 11.72 24.63 16.08
CA VAL A 593 13.04 24.40 15.50
C VAL A 593 13.23 25.30 14.28
N GLN A 594 14.23 26.18 14.32
CA GLN A 594 14.55 27.04 13.17
C GLN A 594 15.41 26.27 12.14
N TYR A 595 14.84 26.04 10.96
CA TYR A 595 15.53 25.44 9.81
C TYR A 595 16.05 26.53 8.88
N GLY A 596 17.35 26.83 8.99
CA GLY A 596 18.03 27.77 8.11
C GLY A 596 18.26 27.19 6.72
N PHE A 597 17.97 27.96 5.68
CA PHE A 597 18.13 27.54 4.29
C PHE A 597 18.79 28.63 3.43
N GLU A 598 19.46 28.18 2.37
CA GLU A 598 19.87 28.99 1.22
C GLU A 598 19.48 28.21 -0.04
N VAL A 599 18.60 28.79 -0.87
CA VAL A 599 18.08 28.16 -2.08
C VAL A 599 18.45 29.04 -3.27
N LYS A 600 19.05 28.43 -4.30
CA LYS A 600 19.22 29.04 -5.60
C LYS A 600 17.92 28.90 -6.37
N LEU A 601 17.34 30.01 -6.81
CA LEU A 601 16.02 30.04 -7.44
C LEU A 601 16.08 29.56 -8.89
N ASP A 602 15.10 28.76 -9.27
CA ASP A 602 14.90 28.38 -10.66
C ASP A 602 14.43 29.58 -11.48
N LYS A 603 14.85 29.63 -12.75
CA LYS A 603 14.38 30.68 -13.66
C LYS A 603 12.95 30.36 -14.06
N PRO A 604 12.03 31.34 -14.04
CA PRO A 604 10.67 31.12 -14.51
C PRO A 604 10.70 30.61 -15.96
N GLU A 605 9.88 29.60 -16.27
CA GLU A 605 9.77 29.10 -17.64
C GLU A 605 9.27 30.23 -18.53
N THR A 606 10.10 30.63 -19.49
CA THR A 606 9.67 31.55 -20.55
C THR A 606 8.61 30.87 -21.39
N LYS A 607 7.35 31.31 -21.27
CA LYS A 607 6.31 31.05 -22.28
C LYS A 607 6.60 31.79 -23.57
#